data_AF-A0A7L2QKU9-F1
#
_entry.id   AF-A0A7L2QKU9-F1
#
_cell.length_a   1.000
_cell.length_b   1.000
_cell.length_c   1.000
_cell.angle_alpha   90.00
_cell.angle_beta   90.00
_cell.angle_gamma   90.00
#
_symmetry.space_group_name_H-M   'P 1'
#
loop_
_entity.id
_entity.type
_entity.pdbx_description
1 polymer ?
#
loop_
_entity_poly.entity_id
_entity_poly.type
_entity_poly.pdbx_seq_one_letter_code
_entity_poly.pdbx_strand_id
1 'polypeptide(L)'
;RVDIHRKENAGAAEKPITIHATPEGCSEACRMILDIMQKEADETKSAEEIPLKILAHNSLVGRLIGKEGRNLKKIEQDTGTKITISP
;
A
#
# COMPACT_ATOMS: atom_id res chain seq x y z
N ARG A 1 18.61 27.03 -15.11
CA ARG A 1 18.19 25.68 -15.57
C ARG A 1 17.84 24.90 -14.33
N VAL A 2 16.54 24.74 -14.06
CA VAL A 2 16.03 23.98 -12.92
C VAL A 2 15.45 22.70 -13.53
N ASP A 3 16.13 21.58 -13.31
CA ASP A 3 15.68 20.27 -13.76
C ASP A 3 14.54 19.82 -12.85
N ILE A 4 13.31 20.14 -13.25
CA ILE A 4 12.11 19.59 -12.66
C ILE A 4 11.94 18.20 -13.26
N HIS A 5 12.57 17.19 -12.66
CA HIS A 5 12.21 15.80 -12.89
C HIS A 5 10.86 15.51 -12.22
N ARG A 6 9.80 16.09 -12.77
CA ARG A 6 8.42 15.66 -12.50
C ARG A 6 8.24 14.34 -13.24
N LYS A 7 8.66 13.23 -12.61
CA LYS A 7 8.12 11.91 -12.95
C LYS A 7 6.70 11.84 -12.37
N GLU A 8 5.85 12.79 -12.74
CA GLU A 8 4.43 12.67 -12.50
C GLU A 8 3.93 11.61 -13.47
N ASN A 9 3.38 10.52 -12.92
CA ASN A 9 2.52 9.62 -13.66
C ASN A 9 1.23 10.37 -14.02
N ALA A 10 1.34 11.36 -14.92
CA ALA A 10 0.23 12.11 -15.45
C ALA A 10 -0.62 11.15 -16.28
N GLY A 11 -1.59 10.51 -15.62
CA GLY A 11 -2.44 9.46 -16.19
C GLY A 11 -2.67 8.25 -15.28
N ALA A 12 -1.97 8.13 -14.15
CA ALA A 12 -2.27 7.07 -13.19
C ALA A 12 -3.51 7.42 -12.36
N ALA A 13 -4.41 6.44 -12.19
CA ALA A 13 -5.60 6.55 -11.33
C ALA A 13 -5.23 6.66 -9.84
N GLU A 14 -3.99 6.38 -9.47
CA GLU A 14 -3.50 6.34 -8.09
C GLU A 14 -2.26 7.21 -7.89
N LYS A 15 -2.14 7.79 -6.70
CA LYS A 15 -0.99 8.61 -6.31
C LYS A 15 -0.27 7.99 -5.10
N PRO A 16 1.07 7.86 -5.11
CA PRO A 16 1.80 7.33 -3.97
C PRO A 16 1.78 8.33 -2.81
N ILE A 17 1.57 7.83 -1.59
CA ILE A 17 1.68 8.61 -0.34
C ILE A 17 2.95 8.17 0.37
N THR A 18 3.82 9.12 0.72
CA THR A 18 5.07 8.84 1.46
C THR A 18 4.94 9.34 2.90
N ILE A 19 5.17 8.45 3.87
CA ILE A 19 5.07 8.75 5.31
C ILE A 19 6.46 8.60 5.94
N HIS A 20 6.89 9.60 6.71
CA HIS A 20 8.17 9.59 7.43
C HIS A 20 7.92 9.62 8.94
N ALA A 21 8.02 8.47 9.61
CA ALA A 21 7.86 8.33 11.05
C ALA A 21 8.52 7.02 11.55
N THR A 22 8.34 6.69 12.83
CA THR A 22 8.63 5.33 13.35
C THR A 22 7.67 4.32 12.73
N PRO A 23 7.95 3.00 12.81
CA PRO A 23 7.02 1.98 12.33
C PRO A 23 5.60 2.15 12.89
N GLU A 24 5.48 2.43 14.19
CA GLU A 24 4.20 2.64 14.87
C GLU A 24 3.50 3.89 14.33
N GLY A 25 4.23 5.00 14.18
CA GLY A 25 3.67 6.23 13.60
C GLY A 25 3.21 6.06 12.15
N CYS A 26 3.95 5.29 11.34
CA CYS A 26 3.56 4.94 9.98
C CYS A 26 2.30 4.08 9.95
N SER A 27 2.18 3.11 10.86
CA SER A 27 1.00 2.24 10.97
C SER A 27 -0.25 3.01 11.36
N GLU A 28 -0.16 3.91 12.35
CA GLU A 28 -1.30 4.74 12.77
C GLU A 28 -1.73 5.72 11.66
N ALA A 29 -0.76 6.36 10.99
CA ALA A 29 -1.06 7.23 9.86
C ALA A 29 -1.72 6.46 8.70
N CYS A 30 -1.23 5.25 8.39
CA CYS A 30 -1.80 4.39 7.36
C CYS A 30 -3.25 4.00 7.68
N ARG A 31 -3.54 3.63 8.93
CA ARG A 31 -4.90 3.33 9.40
C ARG A 31 -5.84 4.52 9.21
N MET A 32 -5.46 5.71 9.69
CA MET A 32 -6.29 6.91 9.56
C MET A 32 -6.58 7.28 8.10
N ILE A 33 -5.59 7.12 7.21
CA ILE A 33 -5.79 7.37 5.78
C ILE A 33 -6.79 6.38 5.18
N LEU A 34 -6.67 5.08 5.50
CA LEU A 34 -7.61 4.06 5.04
C LEU A 34 -9.04 4.33 5.53
N ASP A 35 -9.21 4.73 6.79
CA ASP A 35 -10.52 5.06 7.36
C ASP A 35 -11.19 6.22 6.60
N ILE A 36 -10.42 7.27 6.26
CA ILE A 36 -10.92 8.41 5.46
C ILE A 36 -11.31 7.96 4.04
N MET A 37 -10.46 7.16 3.40
CA MET A 37 -10.74 6.66 2.04
C MET A 37 -11.99 5.78 2.03
N GLN A 38 -12.13 4.87 2.99
CA GLN A 38 -13.29 3.98 3.10
C GLN A 38 -14.58 4.79 3.31
N LYS A 39 -14.54 5.77 4.21
CA LYS A 39 -15.68 6.66 4.45
C LYS A 39 -16.11 7.39 3.16
N GLU A 40 -15.16 7.92 2.39
CA GLU A 40 -15.46 8.60 1.12
C GLU A 40 -16.08 7.64 0.09
N ALA A 41 -15.58 6.41 0.00
CA ALA A 41 -16.17 5.40 -0.90
C ALA A 41 -17.61 5.03 -0.50
N ASP A 42 -17.86 4.88 0.80
CA ASP A 42 -19.19 4.57 1.33
C ASP A 42 -20.18 5.71 1.04
N GLU A 43 -19.77 6.97 1.23
CA GLU A 43 -20.59 8.15 0.96
C GLU A 43 -20.89 8.35 -0.54
N THR A 44 -19.92 8.03 -1.40
CA THR A 44 -20.06 8.14 -2.86
C THR A 44 -20.74 6.93 -3.50
N LYS A 45 -21.09 5.90 -2.72
CA LYS A 45 -21.61 4.60 -3.18
C LYS A 45 -20.70 3.92 -4.21
N SER A 46 -19.39 4.13 -4.07
CA SER A 46 -18.39 3.32 -4.75
C SER A 46 -18.53 1.89 -4.24
N ALA A 47 -19.00 0.98 -5.10
CA ALA A 47 -19.21 -0.43 -4.75
C ALA A 47 -17.89 -1.23 -4.70
N GLU A 48 -16.75 -0.57 -4.89
CA GLU A 48 -15.45 -1.21 -4.95
C GLU A 48 -14.76 -1.17 -3.58
N GLU A 49 -14.28 -2.33 -3.14
CA GLU A 49 -13.35 -2.46 -2.01
C GLU A 49 -12.12 -1.59 -2.27
N ILE A 50 -11.66 -0.81 -1.28
CA ILE A 50 -10.45 0.00 -1.40
C ILE A 50 -9.23 -0.83 -0.98
N PRO A 51 -8.41 -1.34 -1.91
CA PRO A 51 -7.24 -2.12 -1.53
C PRO A 51 -6.12 -1.22 -0.97
N LEU A 52 -5.47 -1.67 0.11
CA LEU A 52 -4.20 -1.08 0.55
C LEU A 52 -3.07 -1.54 -0.39
N LYS A 53 -2.44 -0.60 -1.09
CA LYS A 53 -1.27 -0.85 -1.95
C LYS A 53 0.00 -0.31 -1.30
N ILE A 54 0.98 -1.19 -1.10
CA ILE A 54 2.28 -0.83 -0.51
C ILE A 54 3.35 -0.94 -1.58
N LEU A 55 4.11 0.14 -1.78
CA LEU A 55 5.28 0.15 -2.65
C LEU A 55 6.50 -0.33 -1.84
N ALA A 56 7.05 -1.47 -2.23
CA ALA A 56 8.25 -2.05 -1.63
C ALA A 56 9.40 -2.09 -2.63
N HIS A 57 10.62 -1.82 -2.17
CA HIS A 57 11.80 -1.96 -3.02
C HIS A 57 12.08 -3.44 -3.35
N ASN A 58 12.39 -3.74 -4.61
CA ASN A 58 12.59 -5.12 -5.09
C ASN A 58 13.68 -5.89 -4.32
N SER A 59 14.68 -5.21 -3.77
CA SER A 59 15.71 -5.88 -2.96
C SER A 59 15.20 -6.43 -1.63
N LEU A 60 14.07 -5.92 -1.12
CA LEU A 60 13.51 -6.28 0.19
C LEU A 60 12.35 -7.27 0.07
N VAL A 61 11.65 -7.29 -1.07
CA VAL A 61 10.44 -8.11 -1.25
C VAL A 61 10.69 -9.60 -1.08
N GLY A 62 11.88 -10.11 -1.44
CA GLY A 62 12.21 -11.52 -1.29
C GLY A 62 12.13 -12.02 0.16
N ARG A 63 12.48 -11.17 1.13
CA ARG A 63 12.39 -11.50 2.56
C ARG A 63 10.95 -11.47 3.07
N LEU A 64 10.13 -10.56 2.55
CA LEU A 64 8.69 -10.49 2.84
C LEU A 64 7.98 -11.75 2.34
N ILE A 65 8.29 -12.20 1.12
CA ILE A 65 7.74 -13.44 0.53
C ILE A 65 8.19 -14.66 1.34
N GLY A 66 9.49 -14.74 1.65
CA GLY A 66 10.11 -15.88 2.29
C GLY A 66 10.24 -17.09 1.36
N LYS A 67 10.97 -18.12 1.79
CA LYS A 67 11.14 -19.36 1.01
C LYS A 67 9.77 -19.98 0.70
N GLU A 68 9.49 -20.25 -0.57
CA GLU A 68 8.21 -20.83 -1.05
C GLU A 68 6.96 -20.00 -0.68
N GLY A 69 7.13 -18.70 -0.43
CA GLY A 69 6.02 -17.82 -0.03
C GLY A 69 5.55 -18.02 1.41
N ARG A 70 6.30 -18.75 2.25
CA ARG A 70 5.87 -19.13 3.60
C ARG A 70 5.56 -17.92 4.49
N ASN A 71 6.37 -16.86 4.40
CA ASN A 71 6.17 -15.68 5.24
C ASN A 71 4.92 -14.93 4.81
N LEU A 72 4.73 -14.73 3.50
CA LEU A 72 3.52 -14.06 2.96
C LEU A 72 2.25 -14.81 3.35
N LYS A 73 2.23 -16.13 3.17
CA LYS A 73 1.08 -16.99 3.54
C LYS A 73 0.77 -16.93 5.03
N LYS A 74 1.80 -16.89 5.87
CA LYS A 74 1.63 -16.75 7.32
C LYS A 74 0.99 -15.40 7.65
N ILE A 75 1.46 -14.31 7.05
CA ILE A 75 0.87 -12.98 7.24
C ILE A 75 -0.60 -13.00 6.83
N GLU A 76 -0.91 -13.49 5.62
CA GLU A 76 -2.30 -13.62 5.13
C GLU A 76 -3.20 -14.40 6.11
N GLN A 77 -2.70 -15.50 6.66
CA GLN A 77 -3.42 -16.32 7.63
C GLN A 77 -3.63 -15.59 8.97
N ASP A 78 -2.58 -14.98 9.51
CA ASP A 78 -2.61 -14.32 10.81
C ASP A 78 -3.48 -13.05 10.79
N THR A 79 -3.58 -12.36 9.65
CA THR A 79 -4.36 -11.13 9.49
C THR A 79 -5.73 -11.33 8.81
N GLY A 80 -5.99 -12.51 8.25
CA GLY A 80 -7.21 -12.78 7.48
C GLY A 80 -7.31 -11.99 6.17
N THR A 81 -6.16 -11.57 5.60
CA THR A 81 -6.11 -10.74 4.38
C THR A 81 -5.67 -11.56 3.17
N LYS A 82 -6.08 -11.13 1.97
CA LYS A 82 -5.52 -11.62 0.71
C LYS A 82 -4.47 -10.65 0.19
N ILE A 83 -3.23 -11.09 0.06
CA ILE A 83 -2.08 -10.26 -0.35
C ILE A 83 -1.58 -10.74 -1.72
N THR A 84 -1.54 -9.83 -2.69
CA THR A 84 -0.98 -10.09 -4.02
C THR A 84 0.25 -9.20 -4.24
N ILE A 85 1.30 -9.77 -4.81
CA ILE A 85 2.51 -9.04 -5.20
C ILE A 85 2.55 -9.00 -6.73
N SER A 86 2.72 -7.81 -7.30
CA SER A 86 2.86 -7.65 -8.75
C SER A 86 4.16 -8.29 -9.26
N PRO A 87 4.17 -8.86 -10.47
CA PRO A 87 5.36 -9.46 -11.08
C PRO A 87 6.50 -8.46 -11.30
#